data_AF-A0A8H4AAR7-F1
#
_entry.id   AF-A0A8H4AAR7-F1
#
_cell.length_a   1.000
_cell.length_b   1.000
_cell.length_c   1.000
_cell.angle_alpha   90.00
_cell.angle_beta   90.00
_cell.angle_gamma   90.00
#
_symmetry.space_group_name_H-M   'P 1'
#
loop_
_entity.id
_entity.type
_entity.pdbx_description
1 polymer ?
#
loop_
_entity_poly.entity_id
_entity_poly.type
_entity_poly.pdbx_seq_one_letter_code
_entity_poly.pdbx_strand_id
1 'polypeptide(L)'
;MSSSEITTMVFTEVSRLSTIHNKKNLTKEEVVDLLKYFTKNTKQVSNAESVLSVCLNNDLRLDFLRSLIAPTPDAFIEGMETFAKVLPWNKLDVIPPSQSTISLSDDICFLDNKYFGSKIFVRKAYEELWEIIDKQHPGHDFLITGNPGIGKTFFILFLLYILVGMGKTVVFQERPDKETCYIFSNGTVECTSIRFMHDILNNLQVYYLLDAIEPQIKPCNARKIVVSSPNRERYKEYEKGKLVDTRIMPMLRELYALWSGIPRYVVEKAEMESSQNLLKMAIDAADFDDIIQSVGNINSKKDVSHCLIHLTCNEKYLRTGVTFASKWVADHLLNRFEQLHFENLKLFLLVSESQATLSVLRRQLFEAYVHKVLVRGNKTYRVQNLEDGTKFLKSFIAFEHILFIQLSSIDRIEHKGKYCQPKSKTFCAIDAFVLGQSNAINMFFQMTVSSNHPITAHGLENVMNIGSSDEPYELYFVVPPEI
;
A
#
# COMPACT_ATOMS: atom_id res chain seq x y z
N MET A 1 -47.81 -27.09 -30.75
CA MET A 1 -46.57 -26.81 -30.00
C MET A 1 -46.94 -26.85 -28.53
N SER A 2 -46.35 -27.75 -27.75
CA SER A 2 -46.76 -28.01 -26.38
C SER A 2 -46.20 -26.94 -25.43
N SER A 3 -46.89 -26.74 -24.30
CA SER A 3 -46.54 -25.77 -23.25
C SER A 3 -45.14 -25.92 -22.64
N SER A 4 -44.39 -26.99 -22.95
CA SER A 4 -43.02 -27.20 -22.46
C SER A 4 -41.95 -26.68 -23.41
N GLU A 5 -42.27 -26.48 -24.71
CA GLU A 5 -41.32 -25.88 -25.68
C GLU A 5 -41.24 -24.35 -25.51
N ILE A 6 -42.31 -23.74 -25.00
CA ILE A 6 -42.52 -22.29 -24.82
C ILE A 6 -41.82 -21.76 -23.56
N THR A 7 -41.23 -22.59 -22.70
CA THR A 7 -40.49 -22.09 -21.52
C THR A 7 -38.98 -21.98 -21.76
N THR A 8 -38.51 -22.32 -22.96
CA THR A 8 -37.07 -22.47 -23.21
C THR A 8 -36.50 -21.27 -23.96
N MET A 9 -37.32 -20.47 -24.67
CA MET A 9 -36.82 -19.46 -25.59
C MET A 9 -36.29 -18.22 -24.87
N VAL A 10 -37.01 -17.64 -23.90
CA VAL A 10 -36.50 -16.49 -23.10
C VAL A 10 -35.23 -16.86 -22.35
N PHE A 11 -35.22 -18.02 -21.70
CA PHE A 11 -34.10 -18.49 -20.88
C PHE A 11 -32.86 -18.76 -21.73
N THR A 12 -33.05 -19.33 -22.93
CA THR A 12 -31.98 -19.52 -23.92
C THR A 12 -31.47 -18.18 -24.43
N GLU A 13 -32.37 -17.22 -24.68
CA GLU A 13 -31.99 -15.90 -25.20
C GLU A 13 -31.25 -15.05 -24.15
N VAL A 14 -31.66 -15.07 -22.88
CA VAL A 14 -30.94 -14.46 -21.76
C VAL A 14 -29.54 -15.09 -21.63
N SER A 15 -29.44 -16.41 -21.73
CA SER A 15 -28.16 -17.13 -21.69
C SER A 15 -27.27 -16.78 -22.88
N ARG A 16 -27.84 -16.68 -24.09
CA ARG A 16 -27.14 -16.29 -25.31
C ARG A 16 -26.63 -14.85 -25.21
N LEU A 17 -27.46 -13.91 -24.78
CA LEU A 17 -27.09 -12.49 -24.62
C LEU A 17 -26.07 -12.26 -23.49
N SER A 18 -25.97 -13.18 -22.53
CA SER A 18 -24.90 -13.16 -21.51
C SER A 18 -23.51 -13.54 -22.06
N THR A 19 -23.47 -14.31 -23.15
CA THR A 19 -22.24 -14.89 -23.73
C THR A 19 -21.73 -14.16 -24.98
N ILE A 20 -22.44 -13.13 -25.47
CA ILE A 20 -21.98 -12.34 -26.63
C ILE A 20 -20.75 -11.52 -26.26
N HIS A 21 -19.71 -11.59 -27.10
CA HIS A 21 -18.48 -10.78 -27.03
C HIS A 21 -18.72 -9.32 -27.47
N ASN A 22 -19.71 -8.65 -26.88
CA ASN A 22 -19.97 -7.23 -27.06
C ASN A 22 -19.82 -6.51 -25.69
N LYS A 23 -19.36 -5.25 -25.68
CA LYS A 23 -19.16 -4.44 -24.46
C LYS A 23 -20.44 -4.18 -23.64
N LYS A 24 -21.62 -4.63 -24.11
CA LYS A 24 -22.96 -4.40 -23.52
C LYS A 24 -23.69 -5.69 -23.09
N ASN A 25 -23.01 -6.84 -23.00
CA ASN A 25 -23.64 -8.10 -22.59
C ASN A 25 -24.31 -8.01 -21.21
N LEU A 26 -25.20 -8.97 -20.91
CA LEU A 26 -25.80 -9.08 -19.58
C LEU A 26 -24.75 -9.51 -18.56
N THR A 27 -24.71 -8.83 -17.41
CA THR A 27 -23.89 -9.24 -16.27
C THR A 27 -24.46 -10.50 -15.62
N LYS A 28 -23.64 -11.20 -14.82
CA LYS A 28 -24.10 -12.40 -14.09
C LYS A 28 -25.27 -12.08 -13.14
N GLU A 29 -25.26 -10.90 -12.53
CA GLU A 29 -26.33 -10.43 -11.63
C GLU A 29 -27.62 -10.13 -12.41
N GLU A 30 -27.52 -9.40 -13.53
CA GLU A 30 -28.67 -9.14 -14.41
C GLU A 30 -29.30 -10.45 -14.91
N VAL A 31 -28.49 -11.46 -15.27
CA VAL A 31 -28.99 -12.78 -15.66
C VAL A 31 -29.76 -13.43 -14.51
N VAL A 32 -29.19 -13.46 -13.30
CA VAL A 32 -29.85 -14.05 -12.13
C VAL A 32 -31.16 -13.35 -11.81
N ASP A 33 -31.20 -12.02 -11.89
CA ASP A 33 -32.40 -11.26 -11.57
C ASP A 33 -33.48 -11.36 -12.65
N LEU A 34 -33.10 -11.46 -13.93
CA LEU A 34 -34.02 -11.79 -15.02
C LEU A 34 -34.63 -13.18 -14.83
N LEU A 35 -33.81 -14.17 -14.45
CA LEU A 35 -34.29 -15.53 -14.16
C LEU A 35 -35.31 -15.50 -13.03
N LYS A 36 -35.01 -14.83 -11.91
CA LYS A 36 -35.96 -14.65 -10.80
C LYS A 36 -37.24 -13.94 -11.23
N TYR A 37 -37.12 -12.88 -12.05
CA TYR A 37 -38.26 -12.13 -12.56
C TYR A 37 -39.21 -13.02 -13.36
N PHE A 38 -38.70 -13.79 -14.32
CA PHE A 38 -39.53 -14.67 -15.14
C PHE A 38 -40.09 -15.87 -14.38
N THR A 39 -39.38 -16.39 -13.37
CA THR A 39 -39.92 -17.43 -12.47
C THR A 39 -41.08 -16.91 -11.63
N LYS A 40 -41.04 -15.65 -11.16
CA LYS A 40 -42.12 -15.03 -10.39
C LYS A 40 -43.28 -14.55 -11.26
N ASN A 41 -43.00 -14.11 -12.48
CA ASN A 41 -43.98 -13.49 -13.40
C ASN A 41 -44.26 -14.38 -14.60
N THR A 42 -44.72 -15.62 -14.37
CA THR A 42 -44.91 -16.64 -15.41
C THR A 42 -45.84 -16.21 -16.55
N LYS A 43 -46.82 -15.34 -16.28
CA LYS A 43 -47.72 -14.77 -17.30
C LYS A 43 -47.04 -13.76 -18.24
N GLN A 44 -45.93 -13.17 -17.83
CA GLN A 44 -45.17 -12.21 -18.65
C GLN A 44 -44.14 -12.90 -19.56
N VAL A 45 -43.88 -14.19 -19.36
CA VAL A 45 -42.93 -14.97 -20.18
C VAL A 45 -43.39 -14.98 -21.64
N SER A 46 -44.67 -15.28 -21.92
CA SER A 46 -45.20 -15.30 -23.29
C SER A 46 -45.12 -13.94 -23.99
N ASN A 47 -45.28 -12.85 -23.23
CA ASN A 47 -45.16 -11.49 -23.75
C ASN A 47 -43.71 -11.16 -24.09
N ALA A 48 -42.77 -11.52 -23.21
CA ALA A 48 -41.35 -11.35 -23.44
C ALA A 48 -40.86 -12.16 -24.65
N GLU A 49 -41.35 -13.39 -24.84
CA GLU A 49 -41.03 -14.19 -26.04
C GLU A 49 -41.54 -13.57 -27.33
N SER A 50 -42.75 -13.05 -27.30
CA SER A 50 -43.34 -12.36 -28.45
C SER A 50 -42.51 -11.13 -28.83
N VAL A 51 -42.02 -10.35 -27.85
CA VAL A 51 -41.17 -9.18 -28.10
C VAL A 51 -39.76 -9.58 -28.58
N LEU A 52 -39.14 -10.57 -27.94
CA LEU A 52 -37.78 -11.02 -28.27
C LEU A 52 -37.69 -11.74 -29.62
N SER A 53 -38.74 -12.47 -30.02
CA SER A 53 -38.80 -13.16 -31.31
C SER A 53 -38.90 -12.19 -32.50
N VAL A 54 -39.57 -11.05 -32.32
CA VAL A 54 -39.73 -10.02 -33.36
C VAL A 54 -38.55 -9.03 -33.39
N CYS A 55 -37.95 -8.74 -32.24
CA CYS A 55 -36.82 -7.81 -32.16
C CYS A 55 -35.54 -8.48 -32.68
N LEU A 56 -34.99 -8.08 -33.83
CA LEU A 56 -33.76 -8.69 -34.39
C LEU A 56 -32.45 -8.07 -33.88
N ASN A 57 -32.52 -6.95 -33.15
CA ASN A 57 -31.36 -6.20 -32.67
C ASN A 57 -31.01 -6.58 -31.23
N ASN A 58 -29.79 -7.07 -31.01
CA ASN A 58 -29.30 -7.45 -29.68
C ASN A 58 -29.28 -6.28 -28.68
N ASP A 59 -28.99 -5.05 -29.12
CA ASP A 59 -28.98 -3.89 -28.22
C ASP A 59 -30.40 -3.57 -27.70
N LEU A 60 -31.41 -3.63 -28.58
CA LEU A 60 -32.81 -3.42 -28.19
C LEU A 60 -33.34 -4.58 -27.32
N ARG A 61 -32.89 -5.82 -27.56
CA ARG A 61 -33.20 -6.96 -26.68
C ARG A 61 -32.60 -6.76 -25.29
N LEU A 62 -31.36 -6.27 -25.21
CA LEU A 62 -30.68 -5.99 -23.94
C LEU A 62 -31.39 -4.88 -23.16
N ASP A 63 -31.77 -3.78 -23.83
CA ASP A 63 -32.48 -2.67 -23.18
C ASP A 63 -33.88 -3.11 -22.70
N PHE A 64 -34.60 -3.88 -23.51
CA PHE A 64 -35.88 -4.46 -23.10
C PHE A 64 -35.74 -5.37 -21.88
N LEU A 65 -34.78 -6.30 -21.87
CA LEU A 65 -34.56 -7.18 -20.72
C LEU A 65 -34.19 -6.38 -19.47
N ARG A 66 -33.26 -5.42 -19.57
CA ARG A 66 -32.90 -4.54 -18.45
C ARG A 66 -34.09 -3.77 -17.90
N SER A 67 -35.04 -3.36 -18.75
CA SER A 67 -36.26 -2.68 -18.30
C SER A 67 -37.17 -3.54 -17.42
N LEU A 68 -37.13 -4.87 -17.55
CA LEU A 68 -37.96 -5.79 -16.77
C LEU A 68 -37.47 -6.00 -15.34
N ILE A 69 -36.17 -5.78 -15.10
CA ILE A 69 -35.53 -5.88 -13.79
C ILE A 69 -35.18 -4.51 -13.20
N ALA A 70 -35.38 -3.44 -13.97
CA ALA A 70 -35.30 -2.09 -13.46
C ALA A 70 -36.41 -1.89 -12.40
N PRO A 71 -36.11 -1.22 -11.27
CA PRO A 71 -37.14 -0.87 -10.30
C PRO A 71 -38.22 -0.02 -10.99
N THR A 72 -39.49 -0.25 -10.62
CA THR A 72 -40.57 0.63 -11.08
C THR A 72 -40.31 2.06 -10.59
N PRO A 73 -40.71 3.10 -11.33
CA PRO A 73 -40.47 4.49 -10.93
C PRO A 73 -40.92 4.77 -9.49
N ASP A 74 -42.08 4.22 -9.09
CA ASP A 74 -42.64 4.40 -7.74
C ASP A 74 -41.78 3.76 -6.65
N ALA A 75 -41.25 2.56 -6.86
CA ALA A 75 -40.41 1.86 -5.88
C ALA A 75 -39.03 2.51 -5.72
N PHE A 76 -38.49 3.05 -6.81
CA PHE A 76 -37.23 3.79 -6.79
C PHE A 76 -37.38 5.16 -6.11
N ILE A 77 -38.49 5.86 -6.33
CA ILE A 77 -38.81 7.10 -5.62
C ILE A 77 -38.93 6.83 -4.11
N GLU A 78 -39.64 5.77 -3.72
CA GLU A 78 -39.77 5.36 -2.31
C GLU A 78 -38.39 5.02 -1.69
N GLY A 79 -37.52 4.35 -2.44
CA GLY A 79 -36.13 4.07 -2.02
C GLY A 79 -35.30 5.33 -1.80
N MET A 80 -35.38 6.30 -2.73
CA MET A 80 -34.70 7.58 -2.62
C MET A 80 -35.23 8.45 -1.46
N GLU A 81 -36.54 8.45 -1.22
CA GLU A 81 -37.14 9.09 -0.04
C GLU A 81 -36.68 8.45 1.27
N THR A 82 -36.51 7.12 1.27
CA THR A 82 -35.98 6.38 2.41
C THR A 82 -34.51 6.70 2.66
N PHE A 83 -33.70 6.76 1.60
CA PHE A 83 -32.32 7.25 1.66
C PHE A 83 -32.23 8.69 2.18
N ALA A 84 -33.14 9.57 1.76
CA ALA A 84 -33.20 10.95 2.25
C ALA A 84 -33.36 11.00 3.78
N LYS A 85 -34.19 10.14 4.38
CA LYS A 85 -34.47 10.15 5.83
C LYS A 85 -33.24 9.86 6.69
N VAL A 86 -32.25 9.13 6.18
CA VAL A 86 -31.05 8.74 6.93
C VAL A 86 -29.85 9.67 6.72
N LEU A 87 -29.99 10.69 5.87
CA LEU A 87 -28.95 11.71 5.67
C LEU A 87 -28.87 12.67 6.87
N PRO A 88 -27.68 13.24 7.13
CA PRO A 88 -27.41 14.01 8.34
C PRO A 88 -27.89 15.48 8.25
N TRP A 89 -29.03 15.75 7.61
CA TRP A 89 -29.51 17.10 7.27
C TRP A 89 -29.33 18.14 8.38
N ASN A 90 -28.53 19.18 8.12
CA ASN A 90 -28.23 20.26 9.07
C ASN A 90 -27.65 19.79 10.43
N LYS A 91 -27.02 18.61 10.50
CA LYS A 91 -26.45 18.03 11.73
C LYS A 91 -24.92 17.96 11.75
N LEU A 92 -24.25 18.42 10.69
CA LEU A 92 -22.78 18.38 10.61
C LEU A 92 -22.19 19.79 10.71
N ASP A 93 -21.61 20.08 11.87
CA ASP A 93 -20.75 21.25 12.08
C ASP A 93 -19.29 20.99 11.67
N VAL A 94 -18.88 19.72 11.68
CA VAL A 94 -17.54 19.25 11.30
C VAL A 94 -17.68 18.04 10.39
N ILE A 95 -16.79 17.93 9.38
CA ILE A 95 -16.78 16.77 8.49
C ILE A 95 -16.30 15.50 9.23
N PRO A 96 -16.74 14.30 8.82
CA PRO A 96 -16.21 13.06 9.33
C PRO A 96 -14.68 12.99 9.17
N PRO A 97 -13.92 12.61 10.21
CA PRO A 97 -12.46 12.64 10.18
C PRO A 97 -11.90 11.59 9.21
N SER A 98 -10.69 11.82 8.71
CA SER A 98 -9.99 10.80 7.92
C SER A 98 -9.81 9.48 8.66
N GLN A 99 -9.83 8.39 7.89
CA GLN A 99 -9.77 7.00 8.34
C GLN A 99 -10.98 6.56 9.20
N SER A 100 -12.07 7.33 9.22
CA SER A 100 -13.33 6.92 9.85
C SER A 100 -14.28 6.24 8.86
N THR A 101 -15.40 5.72 9.36
CA THR A 101 -16.45 5.12 8.54
C THR A 101 -17.77 5.83 8.76
N ILE A 102 -18.34 6.38 7.70
CA ILE A 102 -19.74 6.82 7.67
C ILE A 102 -20.61 5.58 7.51
N SER A 103 -21.63 5.44 8.36
CA SER A 103 -22.63 4.37 8.25
C SER A 103 -24.03 4.99 8.23
N LEU A 104 -24.85 4.60 7.25
CA LEU A 104 -26.28 4.88 7.24
C LEU A 104 -27.00 3.89 8.17
N SER A 105 -28.15 4.29 8.72
CA SER A 105 -28.98 3.39 9.54
C SER A 105 -29.77 2.40 8.67
N ASP A 106 -30.26 1.33 9.31
CA ASP A 106 -31.30 0.43 8.77
C ASP A 106 -30.94 -0.32 7.47
N ASP A 107 -29.65 -0.63 7.26
CA ASP A 107 -29.12 -1.28 6.05
C ASP A 107 -29.44 -0.54 4.74
N ILE A 108 -29.86 0.72 4.84
CA ILE A 108 -30.15 1.58 3.69
C ILE A 108 -28.86 1.87 2.96
N CYS A 109 -28.87 1.64 1.64
CA CYS A 109 -27.72 1.88 0.80
C CYS A 109 -27.70 3.31 0.26
N PHE A 110 -26.52 3.85 0.02
CA PHE A 110 -26.39 5.17 -0.61
C PHE A 110 -27.11 5.18 -1.95
N LEU A 111 -27.92 6.22 -2.20
CA LEU A 111 -28.72 6.39 -3.42
C LEU A 111 -29.67 5.20 -3.73
N ASP A 112 -30.10 4.47 -2.70
CA ASP A 112 -30.88 3.23 -2.84
C ASP A 112 -30.19 2.17 -3.73
N ASN A 113 -28.86 2.21 -3.80
CA ASN A 113 -28.09 1.36 -4.68
C ASN A 113 -27.21 0.38 -3.88
N LYS A 114 -27.56 -0.92 -3.95
CA LYS A 114 -26.84 -2.00 -3.24
C LYS A 114 -25.34 -2.08 -3.57
N TYR A 115 -24.91 -1.60 -4.74
CA TYR A 115 -23.49 -1.56 -5.09
C TYR A 115 -22.68 -0.57 -4.24
N PHE A 116 -23.31 0.51 -3.77
CA PHE A 116 -22.65 1.46 -2.88
C PHE A 116 -22.66 1.02 -1.42
N GLY A 117 -23.57 0.11 -1.05
CA GLY A 117 -23.72 -0.37 0.31
C GLY A 117 -24.17 0.73 1.27
N SER A 118 -24.19 0.43 2.57
CA SER A 118 -24.62 1.34 3.64
C SER A 118 -23.47 2.07 4.33
N LYS A 119 -22.21 1.85 3.91
CA LYS A 119 -21.02 2.37 4.59
C LYS A 119 -20.02 2.98 3.61
N ILE A 120 -19.40 4.09 4.02
CA ILE A 120 -18.31 4.75 3.28
C ILE A 120 -17.12 4.88 4.22
N PHE A 121 -15.98 4.34 3.80
CA PHE A 121 -14.69 4.60 4.44
C PHE A 121 -14.14 5.96 3.99
N VAL A 122 -13.92 6.87 4.95
CA VAL A 122 -13.44 8.22 4.74
C VAL A 122 -11.93 8.18 4.60
N ARG A 123 -11.42 8.29 3.37
CA ARG A 123 -9.98 8.28 3.12
C ARG A 123 -9.36 9.62 3.53
N LYS A 124 -8.08 9.61 3.91
CA LYS A 124 -7.30 10.84 4.13
C LYS A 124 -7.40 11.84 2.97
N ALA A 125 -7.35 11.33 1.74
CA ALA A 125 -7.49 12.14 0.54
C ALA A 125 -8.86 12.84 0.41
N TYR A 126 -9.92 12.35 1.06
CA TYR A 126 -11.24 12.99 0.99
C TYR A 126 -11.27 14.28 1.81
N GLU A 127 -10.71 14.24 3.02
CA GLU A 127 -10.52 15.41 3.88
C GLU A 127 -9.61 16.45 3.19
N GLU A 128 -8.43 16.03 2.73
CA GLU A 128 -7.47 16.92 2.05
C GLU A 128 -8.05 17.55 0.77
N LEU A 129 -8.81 16.80 -0.03
CA LEU A 129 -9.46 17.33 -1.24
C LEU A 129 -10.61 18.27 -0.87
N TRP A 130 -11.41 17.95 0.15
CA TRP A 130 -12.47 18.83 0.61
C TRP A 130 -11.93 20.18 1.07
N GLU A 131 -10.84 20.21 1.85
CA GLU A 131 -10.22 21.46 2.28
C GLU A 131 -9.80 22.35 1.11
N ILE A 132 -9.24 21.78 0.04
CA ILE A 132 -8.84 22.52 -1.16
C ILE A 132 -10.08 23.10 -1.84
N ILE A 133 -11.10 22.27 -2.00
CA ILE A 133 -12.37 22.63 -2.64
C ILE A 133 -13.03 23.79 -1.89
N ASP A 134 -13.19 23.65 -0.58
CA ASP A 134 -13.84 24.64 0.28
C ASP A 134 -13.09 25.98 0.30
N LYS A 135 -11.74 25.95 0.39
CA LYS A 135 -10.90 27.18 0.43
C LYS A 135 -10.90 27.98 -0.88
N GLN A 136 -10.97 27.31 -2.02
CA GLN A 136 -10.88 27.96 -3.35
C GLN A 136 -12.25 28.31 -3.94
N HIS A 137 -13.34 27.85 -3.31
CA HIS A 137 -14.69 28.24 -3.70
C HIS A 137 -15.05 29.68 -3.25
N PRO A 138 -15.93 30.38 -3.99
CA PRO A 138 -16.58 29.98 -5.25
C PRO A 138 -15.73 30.31 -6.50
N GLY A 139 -14.43 30.62 -6.34
CA GLY A 139 -13.59 31.12 -7.42
C GLY A 139 -13.35 30.12 -8.55
N HIS A 140 -13.36 28.82 -8.25
CA HIS A 140 -13.10 27.74 -9.20
C HIS A 140 -14.15 26.63 -9.14
N ASP A 141 -14.39 26.02 -10.29
CA ASP A 141 -15.02 24.71 -10.45
C ASP A 141 -13.97 23.61 -10.30
N PHE A 142 -14.36 22.38 -9.95
CA PHE A 142 -13.41 21.28 -9.73
C PHE A 142 -13.61 20.10 -10.67
N LEU A 143 -12.49 19.52 -11.10
CA LEU A 143 -12.40 18.22 -11.76
C LEU A 143 -11.47 17.30 -10.97
N ILE A 144 -11.99 16.20 -10.43
CA ILE A 144 -11.21 15.16 -9.75
C ILE A 144 -11.10 13.93 -10.66
N THR A 145 -9.90 13.68 -11.15
CA THR A 145 -9.60 12.50 -11.97
C THR A 145 -8.69 11.50 -11.25
N GLY A 146 -8.42 10.36 -11.86
CA GLY A 146 -7.55 9.32 -11.30
C GLY A 146 -7.95 7.92 -11.75
N ASN A 147 -7.08 6.94 -11.50
CA ASN A 147 -7.22 5.58 -12.00
C ASN A 147 -8.60 4.96 -11.71
N PRO A 148 -9.17 4.13 -12.61
CA PRO A 148 -10.43 3.42 -12.34
C PRO A 148 -10.37 2.64 -11.01
N GLY A 149 -11.48 2.59 -10.28
CA GLY A 149 -11.56 1.88 -8.99
C GLY A 149 -10.93 2.59 -7.79
N ILE A 150 -10.27 3.75 -7.96
CA ILE A 150 -9.56 4.42 -6.86
C ILE A 150 -10.47 5.16 -5.86
N GLY A 151 -11.79 4.98 -5.88
CA GLY A 151 -12.71 5.60 -4.90
C GLY A 151 -13.26 6.99 -5.27
N LYS A 152 -13.23 7.39 -6.54
CA LYS A 152 -13.78 8.69 -6.99
C LYS A 152 -15.29 8.85 -6.74
N THR A 153 -16.07 7.82 -7.05
CA THR A 153 -17.51 7.77 -6.77
C THR A 153 -17.79 7.86 -5.27
N PHE A 154 -17.04 7.12 -4.45
CA PHE A 154 -17.19 7.22 -3.00
C PHE A 154 -16.81 8.60 -2.44
N PHE A 155 -15.86 9.30 -3.05
CA PHE A 155 -15.58 10.70 -2.71
C PHE A 155 -16.77 11.62 -3.01
N ILE A 156 -17.45 11.44 -4.15
CA ILE A 156 -18.62 12.28 -4.45
C ILE A 156 -19.82 11.96 -3.54
N LEU A 157 -20.00 10.70 -3.14
CA LEU A 157 -21.00 10.32 -2.13
C LEU A 157 -20.64 10.87 -0.74
N PHE A 158 -19.36 10.89 -0.39
CA PHE A 158 -18.86 11.59 0.80
C PHE A 158 -19.18 13.09 0.75
N LEU A 159 -18.94 13.76 -0.40
CA LEU A 159 -19.30 15.17 -0.60
C LEU A 159 -20.81 15.38 -0.43
N LEU A 160 -21.64 14.54 -1.04
CA LEU A 160 -23.09 14.59 -0.87
C LEU A 160 -23.46 14.54 0.62
N TYR A 161 -22.94 13.56 1.36
CA TYR A 161 -23.22 13.37 2.79
C TYR A 161 -22.84 14.59 3.64
N ILE A 162 -21.64 15.15 3.44
CA ILE A 162 -21.20 16.32 4.23
C ILE A 162 -21.97 17.59 3.85
N LEU A 163 -22.26 17.80 2.56
CA LEU A 163 -22.90 19.03 2.07
C LEU A 163 -24.35 19.13 2.55
N VAL A 164 -25.12 18.05 2.46
CA VAL A 164 -26.48 18.04 3.02
C VAL A 164 -26.45 18.17 4.54
N GLY A 165 -25.42 17.62 5.20
CA GLY A 165 -25.23 17.76 6.63
C GLY A 165 -24.90 19.18 7.09
N MET A 166 -24.24 19.95 6.23
CA MET A 166 -24.00 21.38 6.40
C MET A 166 -25.18 22.26 5.92
N GLY A 167 -26.30 21.65 5.53
CA GLY A 167 -27.49 22.37 5.08
C GLY A 167 -27.39 22.96 3.68
N LYS A 168 -26.51 22.44 2.81
CA LYS A 168 -26.39 22.89 1.43
C LYS A 168 -27.39 22.15 0.53
N THR A 169 -27.88 22.86 -0.48
CA THR A 169 -28.62 22.25 -1.60
C THR A 169 -27.63 21.58 -2.55
N VAL A 170 -27.86 20.31 -2.85
CA VAL A 170 -27.01 19.51 -3.73
C VAL A 170 -27.82 18.97 -4.89
N VAL A 171 -27.35 19.17 -6.12
CA VAL A 171 -27.85 18.47 -7.31
C VAL A 171 -26.85 17.37 -7.64
N PHE A 172 -27.30 16.13 -7.74
CA PHE A 172 -26.48 14.98 -8.08
C PHE A 172 -26.89 14.40 -9.43
N GLN A 173 -25.90 14.01 -10.25
CA GLN A 173 -26.12 13.37 -11.53
C GLN A 173 -24.99 12.38 -11.86
N GLU A 174 -25.33 11.19 -12.37
CA GLU A 174 -24.38 10.11 -12.63
C GLU A 174 -24.63 9.39 -13.99
N ARG A 175 -23.58 8.80 -14.58
CA ARG A 175 -23.75 7.90 -15.74
C ARG A 175 -24.35 6.56 -15.31
N PRO A 176 -25.16 5.89 -16.18
CA PRO A 176 -25.39 6.19 -17.60
C PRO A 176 -26.50 7.21 -17.89
N ASP A 177 -27.33 7.57 -16.91
CA ASP A 177 -28.48 8.43 -17.09
C ASP A 177 -28.12 9.92 -17.08
N LYS A 178 -27.98 10.49 -18.28
CA LYS A 178 -27.65 11.91 -18.46
C LYS A 178 -28.86 12.84 -18.41
N GLU A 179 -30.07 12.29 -18.41
CA GLU A 179 -31.29 13.11 -18.42
C GLU A 179 -31.86 13.31 -17.04
N THR A 180 -31.63 12.36 -16.12
CA THR A 180 -32.12 12.44 -14.74
C THR A 180 -31.11 13.13 -13.82
N CYS A 181 -31.65 13.86 -12.84
CA CYS A 181 -30.89 14.45 -11.75
C CYS A 181 -31.69 14.38 -10.44
N TYR A 182 -30.97 14.40 -9.33
CA TYR A 182 -31.51 14.30 -7.99
C TYR A 182 -31.20 15.56 -7.21
N ILE A 183 -32.23 16.21 -6.66
CA ILE A 183 -32.11 17.43 -5.89
C ILE A 183 -32.26 17.09 -4.42
N PHE A 184 -31.19 17.27 -3.66
CA PHE A 184 -31.14 17.11 -2.22
C PHE A 184 -31.29 18.48 -1.59
N SER A 185 -32.45 18.75 -1.00
CA SER A 185 -32.72 20.04 -0.34
C SER A 185 -33.74 19.87 0.77
N ASN A 186 -33.58 20.63 1.86
CA ASN A 186 -34.60 20.74 2.92
C ASN A 186 -35.09 19.39 3.49
N GLY A 187 -34.25 18.35 3.54
CA GLY A 187 -34.65 17.05 4.07
C GLY A 187 -35.29 16.10 3.05
N THR A 188 -35.48 16.53 1.81
CA THR A 188 -36.14 15.75 0.75
C THR A 188 -35.22 15.51 -0.44
N VAL A 189 -35.60 14.53 -1.26
CA VAL A 189 -34.96 14.23 -2.54
C VAL A 189 -36.01 14.30 -3.63
N GLU A 190 -35.77 15.14 -4.63
CA GLU A 190 -36.62 15.24 -5.81
C GLU A 190 -35.89 14.69 -7.03
N CYS A 191 -36.55 13.83 -7.80
CA CYS A 191 -36.05 13.28 -9.05
C CYS A 191 -36.70 14.01 -10.23
N THR A 192 -35.90 14.59 -11.13
CA THR A 192 -36.42 15.33 -12.28
C THR A 192 -35.45 15.31 -13.45
N SER A 193 -35.92 15.77 -14.60
CA SER A 193 -35.07 15.92 -15.78
C SER A 193 -34.16 17.14 -15.65
N ILE A 194 -32.90 16.99 -16.05
CA ILE A 194 -31.90 18.05 -16.14
C ILE A 194 -32.38 19.26 -16.97
N ARG A 195 -33.32 19.04 -17.90
CA ARG A 195 -33.93 20.08 -18.74
C ARG A 195 -34.71 21.13 -17.92
N PHE A 196 -35.16 20.78 -16.72
CA PHE A 196 -35.90 21.69 -15.84
C PHE A 196 -35.01 22.35 -14.77
N MET A 197 -33.69 22.12 -14.81
CA MET A 197 -32.77 22.54 -13.75
C MET A 197 -32.11 23.91 -13.95
N HIS A 198 -32.50 24.65 -14.98
CA HIS A 198 -31.91 25.95 -15.29
C HIS A 198 -31.94 26.92 -14.09
N ASP A 199 -33.09 27.05 -13.41
CA ASP A 199 -33.23 28.01 -12.31
C ASP A 199 -32.41 27.59 -11.07
N ILE A 200 -32.45 26.31 -10.71
CA ILE A 200 -31.72 25.76 -9.55
C ILE A 200 -30.22 25.81 -9.78
N LEU A 201 -29.76 25.40 -10.97
CA LEU A 201 -28.34 25.36 -11.31
C LEU A 201 -27.77 26.73 -11.71
N ASN A 202 -28.60 27.77 -11.76
CA ASN A 202 -28.17 29.16 -11.89
C ASN A 202 -27.99 29.86 -10.52
N ASN A 203 -27.76 29.09 -9.45
CA ASN A 203 -27.55 29.60 -8.09
C ASN A 203 -26.17 29.20 -7.53
N LEU A 204 -25.36 30.20 -7.14
CA LEU A 204 -24.01 30.02 -6.58
C LEU A 204 -23.96 29.31 -5.22
N GLN A 205 -25.10 29.17 -4.53
CA GLN A 205 -25.20 28.43 -3.26
C GLN A 205 -25.48 26.94 -3.45
N VAL A 206 -25.82 26.51 -4.67
CA VAL A 206 -26.08 25.12 -5.00
C VAL A 206 -24.78 24.43 -5.37
N TYR A 207 -24.57 23.23 -4.85
CA TYR A 207 -23.49 22.34 -5.28
C TYR A 207 -24.02 21.38 -6.35
N TYR A 208 -23.30 21.26 -7.46
CA TYR A 208 -23.62 20.34 -8.55
C TYR A 208 -22.55 19.25 -8.63
N LEU A 209 -22.90 18.08 -8.13
CA LEU A 209 -22.06 16.89 -8.05
C LEU A 209 -22.31 16.00 -9.27
N LEU A 210 -21.24 15.71 -10.02
CA LEU A 210 -21.30 14.98 -11.28
C LEU A 210 -20.37 13.77 -11.27
N ASP A 211 -20.91 12.56 -11.40
CA ASP A 211 -20.12 11.33 -11.56
C ASP A 211 -20.06 10.88 -13.03
N ALA A 212 -18.86 10.97 -13.60
CA ALA A 212 -18.53 10.61 -14.96
C ALA A 212 -19.33 11.33 -16.05
N ILE A 213 -20.02 12.44 -15.73
CA ILE A 213 -20.78 13.30 -16.65
C ILE A 213 -20.20 14.71 -16.67
N GLU A 214 -20.26 15.38 -17.82
CA GLU A 214 -19.99 16.83 -17.93
C GLU A 214 -21.31 17.61 -17.80
N PRO A 215 -21.33 18.82 -17.21
CA PRO A 215 -22.53 19.65 -17.12
C PRO A 215 -23.19 19.84 -18.50
N GLN A 216 -24.47 19.49 -18.62
CA GLN A 216 -25.19 19.49 -19.90
C GLN A 216 -25.96 20.79 -20.18
N ILE A 217 -26.18 21.63 -19.17
CA ILE A 217 -26.96 22.87 -19.31
C ILE A 217 -26.11 24.13 -19.11
N LYS A 218 -26.48 25.19 -19.82
CA LYS A 218 -25.90 26.52 -19.72
C LYS A 218 -27.01 27.59 -19.77
N PRO A 219 -26.90 28.71 -19.02
CA PRO A 219 -25.87 29.00 -18.02
C PRO A 219 -25.99 28.09 -16.79
N CYS A 220 -24.87 27.82 -16.12
CA CYS A 220 -24.81 27.02 -14.90
C CYS A 220 -23.80 27.67 -13.94
N ASN A 221 -24.33 28.34 -12.92
CA ASN A 221 -23.59 29.08 -11.90
C ASN A 221 -23.47 28.32 -10.58
N ALA A 222 -24.09 27.14 -10.45
CA ALA A 222 -23.86 26.23 -9.33
C ALA A 222 -22.39 25.83 -9.23
N ARG A 223 -21.93 25.51 -8.01
CA ARG A 223 -20.57 25.06 -7.72
C ARG A 223 -20.38 23.65 -8.25
N LYS A 224 -19.65 23.50 -9.36
CA LYS A 224 -19.52 22.20 -10.03
C LYS A 224 -18.33 21.43 -9.50
N ILE A 225 -18.57 20.18 -9.12
CA ILE A 225 -17.53 19.21 -8.76
C ILE A 225 -17.76 17.95 -9.59
N VAL A 226 -16.87 17.74 -10.56
CA VAL A 226 -16.92 16.60 -11.48
C VAL A 226 -15.90 15.57 -11.04
N VAL A 227 -16.30 14.31 -10.90
CA VAL A 227 -15.37 13.19 -10.78
C VAL A 227 -15.40 12.35 -12.05
N SER A 228 -14.23 11.98 -12.58
CA SER A 228 -14.17 11.22 -13.85
C SER A 228 -12.96 10.29 -13.92
N SER A 229 -13.05 9.25 -14.76
CA SER A 229 -11.91 8.37 -15.04
C SER A 229 -10.79 9.15 -15.75
N PRO A 230 -9.56 8.62 -15.86
CA PRO A 230 -8.45 9.38 -16.44
C PRO A 230 -8.58 9.55 -17.96
N ASN A 231 -9.59 8.94 -18.59
CA ASN A 231 -9.85 9.12 -20.01
C ASN A 231 -10.32 10.56 -20.28
N ARG A 232 -9.38 11.38 -20.75
CA ARG A 232 -9.58 12.79 -21.06
C ARG A 232 -10.68 13.06 -22.05
N GLU A 233 -11.00 12.14 -22.96
CA GLU A 233 -12.13 12.31 -23.89
C GLU A 233 -13.47 12.51 -23.18
N ARG A 234 -13.58 12.09 -21.91
CA ARG A 234 -14.82 12.18 -21.13
C ARG A 234 -15.03 13.52 -20.44
N TYR A 235 -13.99 14.33 -20.27
CA TYR A 235 -14.03 15.58 -19.50
C TYR A 235 -13.30 16.76 -20.17
N LYS A 236 -12.74 16.56 -21.38
CA LYS A 236 -11.90 17.56 -22.06
C LYS A 236 -12.60 18.87 -22.34
N GLU A 237 -13.92 18.87 -22.57
CA GLU A 237 -14.65 20.10 -22.89
C GLU A 237 -14.97 20.85 -21.61
N TYR A 238 -15.22 20.13 -20.51
CA TYR A 238 -15.33 20.72 -19.19
C TYR A 238 -13.99 21.32 -18.72
N GLU A 239 -12.88 20.59 -18.84
CA GLU A 239 -11.53 21.03 -18.46
C GLU A 239 -11.10 22.33 -19.15
N LYS A 240 -11.53 22.56 -20.41
CA LYS A 240 -11.26 23.80 -21.15
C LYS A 240 -12.05 25.01 -20.63
N GLY A 241 -13.01 24.81 -19.74
CA GLY A 241 -13.79 25.87 -19.12
C GLY A 241 -12.87 26.88 -18.40
N LYS A 242 -13.26 28.16 -18.40
CA LYS A 242 -12.55 29.16 -17.59
C LYS A 242 -12.76 28.80 -16.13
N LEU A 243 -11.67 28.74 -15.36
CA LEU A 243 -11.66 28.54 -13.90
C LEU A 243 -12.02 27.11 -13.43
N VAL A 244 -11.62 26.07 -14.16
CA VAL A 244 -11.67 24.68 -13.67
C VAL A 244 -10.32 24.26 -13.09
N ASP A 245 -10.32 23.85 -11.82
CA ASP A 245 -9.15 23.32 -11.14
C ASP A 245 -9.16 21.78 -11.14
N THR A 246 -8.15 21.20 -11.80
CA THR A 246 -8.00 19.74 -11.93
C THR A 246 -7.11 19.18 -10.82
N ARG A 247 -7.62 18.17 -10.11
CA ARG A 247 -6.87 17.40 -9.11
C ARG A 247 -6.89 15.91 -9.45
N ILE A 248 -5.86 15.20 -9.03
CA ILE A 248 -5.72 13.75 -9.23
C ILE A 248 -5.87 13.05 -7.88
N MET A 249 -6.83 12.13 -7.78
CA MET A 249 -7.02 11.28 -6.61
C MET A 249 -5.83 10.34 -6.46
N PRO A 250 -5.13 10.33 -5.31
CA PRO A 250 -3.92 9.55 -5.12
C PRO A 250 -4.21 8.05 -5.05
N MET A 251 -3.22 7.26 -5.49
CA MET A 251 -3.24 5.79 -5.39
C MET A 251 -2.99 5.31 -3.95
N LEU A 252 -3.50 4.12 -3.63
CA LEU A 252 -3.24 3.30 -2.42
C LEU A 252 -1.77 2.82 -2.36
N ARG A 253 -0.81 3.76 -2.34
CA ARG A 253 0.62 3.53 -2.64
C ARG A 253 1.35 2.61 -1.65
N GLU A 254 0.91 2.51 -0.40
CA GLU A 254 1.63 1.77 0.65
C GLU A 254 1.45 0.26 0.54
N LEU A 255 0.21 -0.22 0.39
CA LEU A 255 -0.05 -1.64 0.16
C LEU A 255 0.52 -2.11 -1.19
N TYR A 256 0.52 -1.24 -2.20
CA TYR A 256 1.20 -1.53 -3.46
C TYR A 256 2.72 -1.63 -3.30
N ALA A 257 3.33 -0.78 -2.46
CA ALA A 257 4.76 -0.87 -2.17
C ALA A 257 5.13 -2.15 -1.40
N LEU A 258 4.24 -2.66 -0.56
CA LEU A 258 4.45 -3.90 0.21
C LEU A 258 4.21 -5.17 -0.62
N TRP A 259 3.12 -5.20 -1.39
CA TRP A 259 2.63 -6.41 -2.08
C TRP A 259 2.78 -6.36 -3.61
N SER A 260 3.37 -5.30 -4.17
CA SER A 260 3.68 -5.12 -5.61
C SER A 260 2.52 -5.39 -6.56
N GLY A 261 1.31 -5.06 -6.12
CA GLY A 261 0.12 -5.19 -6.94
C GLY A 261 -0.56 -6.56 -6.93
N ILE A 262 -0.27 -7.46 -5.99
CA ILE A 262 -1.11 -8.66 -5.78
C ILE A 262 -2.54 -8.21 -5.40
N PRO A 263 -3.54 -8.35 -6.29
CA PRO A 263 -4.86 -7.73 -6.07
C PRO A 263 -5.56 -8.26 -4.81
N ARG A 264 -5.29 -9.53 -4.45
CA ARG A 264 -5.78 -10.15 -3.22
C ARG A 264 -5.36 -9.37 -1.97
N TYR A 265 -4.11 -8.93 -1.85
CA TYR A 265 -3.62 -8.26 -0.64
C TYR A 265 -3.71 -6.73 -0.72
N VAL A 266 -3.73 -6.19 -1.93
CA VAL A 266 -3.87 -4.74 -2.18
C VAL A 266 -5.34 -4.29 -2.18
N VAL A 267 -6.29 -5.17 -2.48
CA VAL A 267 -7.72 -4.83 -2.62
C VAL A 267 -8.60 -5.71 -1.73
N GLU A 268 -8.61 -7.03 -1.96
CA GLU A 268 -9.55 -7.96 -1.30
C GLU A 268 -9.30 -8.09 0.20
N LYS A 269 -8.04 -8.08 0.62
CA LYS A 269 -7.60 -8.29 2.01
C LYS A 269 -6.92 -7.07 2.61
N ALA A 270 -7.15 -5.89 2.02
CA ALA A 270 -6.51 -4.65 2.43
C ALA A 270 -6.72 -4.33 3.93
N GLU A 271 -7.90 -4.67 4.46
CA GLU A 271 -8.31 -4.38 5.84
C GLU A 271 -8.11 -5.55 6.83
N MET A 272 -7.69 -6.74 6.34
CA MET A 272 -7.53 -7.92 7.19
C MET A 272 -6.11 -7.98 7.77
N GLU A 273 -5.94 -7.52 9.01
CA GLU A 273 -4.65 -7.52 9.71
C GLU A 273 -3.98 -8.90 9.73
N SER A 274 -4.74 -9.97 9.98
CA SER A 274 -4.25 -11.36 9.93
C SER A 274 -3.67 -11.75 8.57
N SER A 275 -4.23 -11.21 7.48
CA SER A 275 -3.75 -11.43 6.13
C SER A 275 -2.59 -10.52 5.76
N GLN A 276 -2.56 -9.30 6.29
CA GLN A 276 -1.43 -8.38 6.12
C GLN A 276 -0.18 -8.89 6.86
N ASN A 277 -0.37 -9.53 8.02
CA ASN A 277 0.70 -10.18 8.79
C ASN A 277 1.35 -11.36 8.07
N LEU A 278 0.72 -11.93 7.03
CA LEU A 278 1.31 -13.03 6.25
C LEU A 278 2.61 -12.62 5.56
N LEU A 279 2.77 -11.35 5.14
CA LEU A 279 4.04 -10.89 4.55
C LEU A 279 5.17 -10.91 5.58
N LYS A 280 4.86 -10.50 6.81
CA LYS A 280 5.82 -10.50 7.91
C LYS A 280 6.17 -11.92 8.33
N MET A 281 5.17 -12.78 8.50
CA MET A 281 5.37 -14.21 8.76
C MET A 281 6.17 -14.88 7.64
N ALA A 282 5.97 -14.46 6.38
CA ALA A 282 6.69 -14.98 5.24
C ALA A 282 8.17 -14.59 5.28
N ILE A 283 8.45 -13.32 5.55
CA ILE A 283 9.83 -12.85 5.80
C ILE A 283 10.42 -13.62 6.98
N ASP A 284 9.64 -13.83 8.04
CA ASP A 284 10.11 -14.50 9.26
C ASP A 284 10.35 -16.00 9.11
N ALA A 285 9.66 -16.65 8.18
CA ALA A 285 9.85 -18.06 7.85
C ALA A 285 10.86 -18.27 6.71
N ALA A 286 11.34 -17.20 6.07
CA ALA A 286 12.22 -17.29 4.92
C ALA A 286 13.60 -17.82 5.33
N ASP A 287 14.05 -18.84 4.60
CA ASP A 287 15.40 -19.38 4.63
C ASP A 287 16.13 -19.03 3.32
N PHE A 288 17.41 -18.68 3.41
CA PHE A 288 18.17 -18.19 2.27
C PHE A 288 18.41 -19.28 1.21
N ASP A 289 18.67 -20.51 1.66
CA ASP A 289 18.88 -21.65 0.76
C ASP A 289 17.56 -22.04 0.08
N ASP A 290 16.44 -21.96 0.80
CA ASP A 290 15.09 -22.17 0.22
C ASP A 290 14.77 -21.13 -0.88
N ILE A 291 15.13 -19.85 -0.68
CA ILE A 291 14.93 -18.81 -1.70
C ILE A 291 15.79 -19.09 -2.93
N ILE A 292 17.08 -19.41 -2.76
CA ILE A 292 17.97 -19.74 -3.89
C ILE A 292 17.48 -20.98 -4.64
N GLN A 293 17.03 -22.01 -3.93
CA GLN A 293 16.49 -23.23 -4.54
C GLN A 293 15.18 -22.95 -5.29
N SER A 294 14.34 -22.03 -4.80
CA SER A 294 13.12 -21.60 -5.50
C SER A 294 13.39 -20.82 -6.79
N VAL A 295 14.53 -20.13 -6.89
CA VAL A 295 14.97 -19.41 -8.11
C VAL A 295 15.30 -20.37 -9.27
N GLY A 296 15.51 -21.66 -9.00
CA GLY A 296 15.66 -22.71 -10.03
C GLY A 296 14.48 -23.67 -10.18
N ASN A 297 13.63 -23.80 -9.14
CA ASN A 297 12.56 -24.79 -9.10
C ASN A 297 11.34 -24.26 -8.32
N ILE A 298 10.47 -23.49 -8.99
CA ILE A 298 9.32 -22.79 -8.38
C ILE A 298 8.20 -23.74 -7.90
N ASN A 299 8.35 -25.06 -8.10
CA ASN A 299 7.41 -26.07 -7.63
C ASN A 299 7.69 -26.56 -6.19
N SER A 300 8.54 -25.89 -5.42
CA SER A 300 8.79 -26.29 -4.02
C SER A 300 7.57 -25.97 -3.14
N LYS A 301 7.15 -26.98 -2.37
CA LYS A 301 5.87 -27.08 -1.63
C LYS A 301 5.68 -26.11 -0.45
N LYS A 302 6.36 -24.95 -0.41
CA LYS A 302 6.18 -23.98 0.69
C LYS A 302 5.41 -22.75 0.17
N ASP A 303 4.19 -22.56 0.72
CA ASP A 303 3.21 -21.48 0.44
C ASP A 303 3.75 -20.05 0.57
N VAL A 304 4.96 -19.88 1.09
CA VAL A 304 5.56 -18.61 1.48
C VAL A 304 6.24 -17.89 0.29
N SER A 305 6.68 -18.64 -0.73
CA SER A 305 7.49 -18.12 -1.85
C SER A 305 6.75 -17.08 -2.70
N HIS A 306 5.43 -17.23 -2.88
CA HIS A 306 4.61 -16.36 -3.73
C HIS A 306 4.41 -14.95 -3.17
N CYS A 307 4.61 -14.74 -1.87
CA CYS A 307 4.52 -13.41 -1.24
C CYS A 307 5.86 -12.64 -1.33
N LEU A 308 6.96 -13.35 -1.57
CA LEU A 308 8.31 -12.79 -1.54
C LEU A 308 8.91 -12.63 -2.95
N ILE A 309 8.50 -13.48 -3.89
CA ILE A 309 9.11 -13.62 -5.21
C ILE A 309 8.02 -13.71 -6.28
N HIS A 310 8.15 -12.89 -7.34
CA HIS A 310 7.19 -12.77 -8.42
C HIS A 310 7.79 -13.19 -9.77
N LEU A 311 6.95 -13.77 -10.63
CA LEU A 311 7.29 -14.05 -12.02
C LEU A 311 7.23 -12.78 -12.87
N THR A 312 8.19 -12.60 -13.78
CA THR A 312 8.15 -11.53 -14.78
C THR A 312 7.85 -12.09 -16.17
N CYS A 313 7.20 -11.28 -17.01
CA CYS A 313 6.90 -11.64 -18.39
C CYS A 313 7.18 -10.47 -19.35
N ASN A 314 7.35 -10.79 -20.63
CA ASN A 314 7.41 -9.78 -21.70
C ASN A 314 6.02 -9.32 -22.12
N GLU A 315 5.96 -8.41 -23.09
CA GLU A 315 4.72 -7.87 -23.67
C GLU A 315 3.80 -8.92 -24.31
N LYS A 316 4.31 -10.14 -24.53
CA LYS A 316 3.55 -11.29 -25.04
C LYS A 316 3.13 -12.26 -23.92
N TYR A 317 3.29 -11.86 -22.66
CA TYR A 317 3.00 -12.66 -21.46
C TYR A 317 3.81 -13.95 -21.34
N LEU A 318 4.94 -14.04 -22.04
CA LEU A 318 5.88 -15.15 -21.90
C LEU A 318 6.80 -14.88 -20.71
N ARG A 319 7.02 -15.89 -19.87
CA ARG A 319 7.93 -15.80 -18.73
C ARG A 319 9.31 -15.36 -19.18
N THR A 320 9.79 -14.26 -18.62
CA THR A 320 11.13 -13.71 -18.89
C THR A 320 12.08 -13.87 -17.71
N GLY A 321 11.55 -14.08 -16.51
CA GLY A 321 12.39 -14.18 -15.32
C GLY A 321 11.60 -14.19 -14.02
N VAL A 322 12.30 -13.81 -12.95
CA VAL A 322 11.83 -13.80 -11.57
C VAL A 322 12.42 -12.58 -10.87
N THR A 323 11.66 -11.93 -9.99
CA THR A 323 12.08 -10.76 -9.20
C THR A 323 11.56 -10.85 -7.78
N PHE A 324 12.18 -10.14 -6.83
CA PHE A 324 11.55 -9.91 -5.52
C PHE A 324 10.23 -9.16 -5.67
N ALA A 325 9.30 -9.42 -4.75
CA ALA A 325 7.99 -8.79 -4.73
C ALA A 325 8.14 -7.27 -4.76
N SER A 326 8.93 -6.69 -3.85
CA SER A 326 9.24 -5.27 -3.86
C SER A 326 10.65 -4.98 -3.38
N LYS A 327 11.10 -3.74 -3.59
CA LYS A 327 12.36 -3.25 -3.00
C LYS A 327 12.34 -3.38 -1.47
N TRP A 328 11.21 -3.09 -0.84
CA TRP A 328 11.06 -3.21 0.61
C TRP A 328 11.26 -4.67 1.07
N VAL A 329 10.68 -5.64 0.36
CA VAL A 329 10.88 -7.07 0.64
C VAL A 329 12.35 -7.47 0.44
N ALA A 330 13.00 -7.01 -0.63
CA ALA A 330 14.42 -7.29 -0.88
C ALA A 330 15.31 -6.75 0.25
N ASP A 331 15.12 -5.49 0.66
CA ASP A 331 15.89 -4.84 1.72
C ASP A 331 15.66 -5.54 3.08
N HIS A 332 14.42 -5.92 3.40
CA HIS A 332 14.09 -6.59 4.66
C HIS A 332 14.60 -8.04 4.73
N LEU A 333 14.53 -8.78 3.63
CA LEU A 333 15.11 -10.12 3.55
C LEU A 333 16.63 -10.05 3.73
N LEU A 334 17.30 -9.11 3.05
CA LEU A 334 18.75 -8.93 3.18
C LEU A 334 19.14 -8.61 4.63
N ASN A 335 18.45 -7.65 5.25
CA ASN A 335 18.68 -7.31 6.66
C ASN A 335 18.43 -8.50 7.60
N ARG A 336 17.35 -9.26 7.36
CA ARG A 336 17.03 -10.45 8.15
C ARG A 336 18.11 -11.51 8.01
N PHE A 337 18.57 -11.83 6.80
CA PHE A 337 19.62 -12.84 6.61
C PHE A 337 20.93 -12.41 7.24
N GLU A 338 21.30 -11.13 7.11
CA GLU A 338 22.45 -10.59 7.84
C GLU A 338 22.31 -10.80 9.36
N GLN A 339 21.14 -10.49 9.93
CA GLN A 339 20.87 -10.68 11.36
C GLN A 339 20.85 -12.17 11.75
N LEU A 340 20.21 -13.04 10.98
CA LEU A 340 20.10 -14.47 11.27
C LEU A 340 21.47 -15.14 11.28
N HIS A 341 22.31 -14.89 10.25
CA HIS A 341 23.66 -15.42 10.22
C HIS A 341 24.51 -14.87 11.38
N PHE A 342 24.27 -13.62 11.77
CA PHE A 342 24.94 -13.00 12.91
C PHE A 342 24.52 -13.62 14.25
N GLU A 343 23.23 -13.88 14.46
CA GLU A 343 22.72 -14.58 15.65
C GLU A 343 23.13 -16.05 15.67
N ASN A 344 23.13 -16.75 14.53
CA ASN A 344 23.65 -18.12 14.44
C ASN A 344 25.14 -18.19 14.80
N LEU A 345 25.91 -17.18 14.39
CA LEU A 345 27.31 -17.06 14.78
C LEU A 345 27.45 -16.84 16.28
N LYS A 346 26.65 -15.95 16.89
CA LYS A 346 26.63 -15.78 18.35
C LYS A 346 26.25 -17.08 19.07
N LEU A 347 25.19 -17.76 18.65
CA LEU A 347 24.76 -19.04 19.21
C LEU A 347 25.84 -20.10 19.11
N PHE A 348 26.55 -20.17 17.98
CA PHE A 348 27.70 -21.05 17.83
C PHE A 348 28.80 -20.70 18.85
N LEU A 349 29.15 -19.41 18.98
CA LEU A 349 30.18 -18.95 19.92
C LEU A 349 29.81 -19.31 21.37
N LEU A 350 28.54 -19.19 21.75
CA LEU A 350 27.98 -19.57 23.04
C LEU A 350 28.03 -21.09 23.28
N VAL A 351 27.39 -21.87 22.40
CA VAL A 351 27.25 -23.33 22.61
C VAL A 351 28.60 -24.06 22.52
N SER A 352 29.53 -23.56 21.72
CA SER A 352 30.87 -24.14 21.59
C SER A 352 31.82 -23.80 22.73
N GLU A 353 31.42 -22.98 23.71
CA GLU A 353 32.25 -22.65 24.88
C GLU A 353 32.68 -23.90 25.65
N SER A 354 31.74 -24.81 25.88
CA SER A 354 31.96 -26.07 26.60
C SER A 354 32.74 -27.13 25.80
N GLN A 355 33.04 -26.88 24.52
CA GLN A 355 33.66 -27.85 23.61
C GLN A 355 35.11 -27.46 23.28
N ALA A 356 36.06 -28.03 24.02
CA ALA A 356 37.49 -27.73 23.87
C ALA A 356 38.03 -27.94 22.44
N THR A 357 37.50 -28.93 21.71
CA THR A 357 37.88 -29.25 20.31
C THR A 357 37.55 -28.13 19.33
N LEU A 358 36.54 -27.29 19.62
CA LEU A 358 36.12 -26.17 18.77
C LEU A 358 36.79 -24.85 19.16
N SER A 359 37.66 -24.83 20.16
CA SER A 359 38.27 -23.60 20.71
C SER A 359 39.01 -22.74 19.66
N VAL A 360 39.76 -23.36 18.75
CA VAL A 360 40.48 -22.66 17.67
C VAL A 360 39.52 -22.04 16.67
N LEU A 361 38.51 -22.80 16.22
CA LEU A 361 37.49 -22.34 15.28
C LEU A 361 36.65 -21.21 15.89
N ARG A 362 36.24 -21.35 17.16
CA ARG A 362 35.52 -20.32 17.92
C ARG A 362 36.30 -19.01 17.98
N ARG A 363 37.60 -19.07 18.29
CA ARG A 363 38.47 -17.89 18.32
C ARG A 363 38.55 -17.20 16.96
N GLN A 364 38.80 -17.96 15.89
CA GLN A 364 38.91 -17.41 14.54
C GLN A 364 37.61 -16.72 14.08
N LEU A 365 36.48 -17.35 14.34
CA LEU A 365 35.17 -16.82 14.00
C LEU A 365 34.79 -15.59 14.83
N PHE A 366 35.11 -15.58 16.13
CA PHE A 366 34.90 -14.44 17.00
C PHE A 366 35.73 -13.23 16.57
N GLU A 367 37.03 -13.42 16.31
CA GLU A 367 37.92 -12.37 15.81
C GLU A 367 37.38 -11.75 14.51
N ALA A 368 37.05 -12.59 13.53
CA ALA A 368 36.47 -12.14 12.26
C ALA A 368 35.13 -11.39 12.43
N TYR A 369 34.30 -11.83 13.38
CA TYR A 369 33.05 -11.17 13.75
C TYR A 369 33.29 -9.78 14.34
N VAL A 370 34.18 -9.66 15.33
CA VAL A 370 34.48 -8.41 16.02
C VAL A 370 34.98 -7.35 15.04
N HIS A 371 35.88 -7.70 14.12
CA HIS A 371 36.33 -6.77 13.08
C HIS A 371 35.18 -6.18 12.27
N LYS A 372 34.25 -7.02 11.78
CA LYS A 372 33.08 -6.56 11.03
C LYS A 372 32.19 -5.64 11.85
N VAL A 373 32.03 -5.95 13.13
CA VAL A 373 31.15 -5.23 14.06
C VAL A 373 31.71 -3.87 14.46
N LEU A 374 33.00 -3.80 14.79
CA LEU A 374 33.66 -2.54 15.15
C LEU A 374 33.76 -1.60 13.95
N VAL A 375 34.13 -2.09 12.77
CA VAL A 375 34.20 -1.30 11.53
C VAL A 375 32.84 -0.70 11.16
N ARG A 376 31.76 -1.50 11.21
CA ARG A 376 30.40 -1.02 10.93
C ARG A 376 29.96 0.10 11.90
N GLY A 377 30.48 0.10 13.13
CA GLY A 377 30.22 1.11 14.14
C GLY A 377 28.73 1.28 14.46
N ASN A 378 28.35 2.50 14.87
CA ASN A 378 26.99 2.93 15.20
C ASN A 378 26.30 2.06 16.26
N LYS A 379 27.11 1.46 17.14
CA LYS A 379 26.66 0.66 18.28
C LYS A 379 27.35 1.13 19.54
N THR A 380 26.66 0.94 20.65
CA THR A 380 27.14 1.23 21.99
C THR A 380 27.48 -0.07 22.69
N TYR A 381 28.66 -0.13 23.29
CA TYR A 381 29.18 -1.32 23.96
C TYR A 381 29.38 -1.01 25.44
N ARG A 382 29.16 -2.03 26.27
CA ARG A 382 29.51 -1.98 27.68
C ARG A 382 31.00 -2.18 27.80
N VAL A 383 31.67 -1.22 28.44
CA VAL A 383 33.11 -1.27 28.73
C VAL A 383 33.26 -1.36 30.25
N GLN A 384 34.18 -2.21 30.68
CA GLN A 384 34.62 -2.29 32.07
C GLN A 384 36.10 -1.92 32.14
N ASN A 385 36.42 -0.91 32.94
CA ASN A 385 37.82 -0.60 33.25
C ASN A 385 38.38 -1.73 34.14
N LEU A 386 39.49 -2.31 33.73
CA LEU A 386 40.11 -3.45 34.42
C LEU A 386 40.89 -3.06 35.68
N GLU A 387 41.25 -1.78 35.85
CA GLU A 387 41.98 -1.28 37.01
C GLU A 387 41.05 -0.99 38.21
N ASP A 388 39.96 -0.27 37.97
CA ASP A 388 39.03 0.17 39.02
C ASP A 388 37.65 -0.53 39.00
N GLY A 389 37.39 -1.37 37.98
CA GLY A 389 36.14 -2.11 37.82
C GLY A 389 34.95 -1.25 37.36
N THR A 390 35.13 0.03 37.06
CA THR A 390 34.05 0.92 36.65
C THR A 390 33.45 0.48 35.32
N LYS A 391 32.12 0.55 35.21
CA LYS A 391 31.38 0.14 34.01
C LYS A 391 30.73 1.34 33.37
N PHE A 392 30.96 1.54 32.08
CA PHE A 392 30.38 2.63 31.31
C PHE A 392 30.00 2.16 29.90
N LEU A 393 29.29 3.02 29.18
CA LEU A 393 28.90 2.78 27.80
C LEU A 393 29.82 3.58 26.87
N LYS A 394 30.42 2.92 25.87
CA LYS A 394 31.23 3.56 24.83
C LYS A 394 30.61 3.32 23.46
N SER A 395 30.37 4.39 22.72
CA SER A 395 29.87 4.33 21.35
C SER A 395 31.02 4.42 20.37
N PHE A 396 31.02 3.56 19.36
CA PHE A 396 31.95 3.64 18.25
C PHE A 396 31.21 4.14 17.01
N ILE A 397 31.80 5.09 16.30
CA ILE A 397 31.33 5.53 14.99
C ILE A 397 31.73 4.52 13.92
N ALA A 398 31.08 4.55 12.75
CA ALA A 398 31.53 3.77 11.61
C ALA A 398 32.93 4.22 11.17
N PHE A 399 33.81 3.26 10.90
CA PHE A 399 35.18 3.51 10.48
C PHE A 399 35.39 3.13 9.01
N GLU A 400 36.27 3.85 8.34
CA GLU A 400 36.87 3.34 7.11
C GLU A 400 37.83 2.19 7.47
N HIS A 401 37.74 1.07 6.75
CA HIS A 401 38.52 -0.13 7.06
C HIS A 401 39.79 -0.22 6.21
N ILE A 402 40.93 -0.33 6.86
CA ILE A 402 42.25 -0.41 6.24
C ILE A 402 42.88 -1.76 6.58
N LEU A 403 43.25 -2.51 5.53
CA LEU A 403 44.01 -3.75 5.65
C LEU A 403 45.47 -3.51 5.26
N PHE A 404 46.40 -3.80 6.16
CA PHE A 404 47.83 -3.60 5.92
C PHE A 404 48.63 -4.89 6.10
N ILE A 405 49.79 -4.99 5.44
CA ILE A 405 50.68 -6.16 5.56
C ILE A 405 51.83 -5.88 6.54
N GLN A 406 52.36 -4.66 6.53
CA GLN A 406 53.46 -4.23 7.37
C GLN A 406 53.09 -2.92 8.07
N LEU A 407 53.52 -2.75 9.32
CA LEU A 407 53.22 -1.54 10.09
C LEU A 407 53.80 -0.27 9.46
N SER A 408 54.92 -0.39 8.75
CA SER A 408 55.58 0.70 8.03
C SER A 408 54.72 1.31 6.92
N SER A 409 53.67 0.62 6.45
CA SER A 409 52.74 1.17 5.46
C SER A 409 51.64 2.04 6.09
N ILE A 410 51.58 2.12 7.42
CA ILE A 410 50.60 2.95 8.13
C ILE A 410 51.19 4.33 8.36
N ASP A 411 50.65 5.29 7.61
CA ASP A 411 50.88 6.72 7.85
C ASP A 411 49.86 7.30 8.83
N ARG A 412 50.33 8.03 9.84
CA ARG A 412 49.49 8.59 10.91
C ARG A 412 48.50 9.64 10.41
N ILE A 413 48.84 10.39 9.37
CA ILE A 413 48.00 11.46 8.82
C ILE A 413 46.92 10.84 7.93
N GLU A 414 47.32 9.93 7.03
CA GLU A 414 46.43 9.29 6.06
C GLU A 414 45.45 8.30 6.70
N HIS A 415 45.90 7.51 7.68
CA HIS A 415 45.11 6.45 8.30
C HIS A 415 44.42 6.87 9.60
N LYS A 416 44.42 8.18 9.84
CA LYS A 416 43.79 8.79 11.00
C LYS A 416 42.29 8.48 11.07
N GLY A 417 41.81 8.08 12.25
CA GLY A 417 40.41 7.74 12.46
C GLY A 417 39.92 6.54 11.63
N LYS A 418 40.83 5.79 11.00
CA LYS A 418 40.51 4.58 10.25
C LYS A 418 40.78 3.35 11.13
N TYR A 419 39.99 2.31 10.91
CA TYR A 419 40.18 1.02 11.58
C TYR A 419 41.25 0.23 10.83
N CYS A 420 42.42 0.09 11.44
CA CYS A 420 43.58 -0.56 10.84
C CYS A 420 43.68 -2.00 11.33
N GLN A 421 43.56 -2.97 10.41
CA GLN A 421 43.67 -4.40 10.68
C GLN A 421 44.87 -5.00 9.90
N PRO A 422 45.81 -5.70 10.57
CA PRO A 422 46.88 -6.43 9.89
C PRO A 422 46.32 -7.65 9.14
N LYS A 423 46.84 -7.93 7.95
CA LYS A 423 46.52 -9.16 7.19
C LYS A 423 47.20 -10.41 7.75
N SER A 424 48.26 -10.24 8.53
CA SER A 424 49.05 -11.33 9.11
C SER A 424 48.97 -11.31 10.63
N LYS A 425 48.82 -12.49 11.25
CA LYS A 425 48.84 -12.69 12.70
C LYS A 425 50.23 -12.59 13.33
N THR A 426 51.27 -12.30 12.55
CA THR A 426 52.63 -12.08 13.04
C THR A 426 52.77 -10.81 13.88
N PHE A 427 51.77 -9.93 13.88
CA PHE A 427 51.63 -8.85 14.86
C PHE A 427 51.06 -9.42 16.17
N CYS A 428 51.92 -9.94 17.04
CA CYS A 428 51.49 -10.77 18.18
C CYS A 428 50.78 -10.03 19.34
N ALA A 429 50.68 -8.70 19.33
CA ALA A 429 50.19 -7.97 20.51
C ALA A 429 48.75 -7.42 20.40
N ILE A 430 48.29 -7.05 19.20
CA ILE A 430 46.95 -6.49 18.99
C ILE A 430 46.37 -6.97 17.66
N ASP A 431 45.05 -7.12 17.61
CA ASP A 431 44.34 -7.57 16.42
C ASP A 431 43.93 -6.40 15.52
N ALA A 432 43.74 -5.20 16.07
CA ALA A 432 43.49 -3.98 15.31
C ALA A 432 43.78 -2.72 16.12
N PHE A 433 43.83 -1.57 15.46
CA PHE A 433 43.91 -0.27 16.12
C PHE A 433 43.23 0.87 15.34
N VAL A 434 42.97 1.97 16.05
CA VAL A 434 42.50 3.26 15.49
C VAL A 434 43.38 4.36 16.07
N LEU A 435 43.94 5.20 15.19
CA LEU A 435 44.74 6.36 15.58
C LEU A 435 43.87 7.62 15.74
N GLY A 436 44.01 8.30 16.88
CA GLY A 436 43.32 9.54 17.23
C GLY A 436 43.99 10.80 16.66
N GLN A 437 43.27 11.93 16.68
CA GLN A 437 43.86 13.27 16.55
C GLN A 437 44.26 13.81 17.93
N SER A 438 45.13 14.81 18.00
CA SER A 438 45.31 15.70 19.17
C SER A 438 44.03 15.85 20.02
N ASN A 439 44.10 15.40 21.28
CA ASN A 439 43.01 15.27 22.28
C ASN A 439 41.99 14.13 22.09
N ALA A 440 42.19 13.23 21.11
CA ALA A 440 41.45 11.98 20.94
C ALA A 440 42.34 10.78 21.27
N ILE A 441 41.71 9.72 21.78
CA ILE A 441 42.38 8.57 22.35
C ILE A 441 42.76 7.56 21.25
N ASN A 442 44.00 7.06 21.28
CA ASN A 442 44.45 5.96 20.44
C ASN A 442 43.88 4.65 20.99
N MET A 443 43.17 3.89 20.15
CA MET A 443 42.46 2.69 20.58
C MET A 443 43.11 1.45 19.99
N PHE A 444 43.50 0.53 20.86
CA PHE A 444 44.02 -0.78 20.50
C PHE A 444 42.99 -1.84 20.83
N PHE A 445 42.81 -2.81 19.95
CA PHE A 445 41.84 -3.88 20.11
C PHE A 445 42.56 -5.23 20.15
N GLN A 446 42.32 -5.97 21.20
CA GLN A 446 42.75 -7.34 21.37
C GLN A 446 41.53 -8.22 21.63
N MET A 447 41.30 -9.19 20.76
CA MET A 447 40.10 -10.01 20.72
C MET A 447 40.41 -11.33 21.40
N THR A 448 39.67 -11.65 22.47
CA THR A 448 39.92 -12.87 23.23
C THR A 448 38.62 -13.54 23.65
N VAL A 449 38.65 -14.87 23.63
CA VAL A 449 37.60 -15.75 24.20
C VAL A 449 38.07 -16.42 25.50
N SER A 450 39.25 -16.04 26.00
CA SER A 450 39.84 -16.53 27.24
C SER A 450 39.61 -15.52 28.36
N SER A 451 39.26 -16.00 29.56
CA SER A 451 39.17 -15.20 30.78
C SER A 451 40.51 -14.68 31.27
N ASN A 452 41.62 -15.25 30.78
CA ASN A 452 42.97 -14.78 31.08
C ASN A 452 43.76 -14.63 29.78
N HIS A 453 44.21 -13.41 29.49
CA HIS A 453 45.03 -13.10 28.32
C HIS A 453 46.19 -12.17 28.71
N PRO A 454 47.46 -12.62 28.57
CA PRO A 454 48.61 -11.80 28.92
C PRO A 454 48.78 -10.65 27.92
N ILE A 455 49.22 -9.49 28.42
CA ILE A 455 49.62 -8.35 27.59
C ILE A 455 51.07 -8.58 27.13
N THR A 456 51.31 -8.56 25.82
CA THR A 456 52.66 -8.70 25.27
C THR A 456 53.24 -7.31 24.97
N ALA A 457 53.92 -6.71 25.95
CA ALA A 457 54.40 -5.32 25.90
C ALA A 457 55.21 -4.98 24.64
N HIS A 458 56.08 -5.89 24.19
CA HIS A 458 56.97 -5.65 23.05
C HIS A 458 56.24 -5.38 21.72
N GLY A 459 55.06 -5.98 21.50
CA GLY A 459 54.30 -5.72 20.27
C GLY A 459 53.45 -4.44 20.31
N LEU A 460 53.13 -3.93 21.52
CA LEU A 460 52.42 -2.67 21.70
C LEU A 460 53.33 -1.47 21.39
N GLU A 461 54.60 -1.53 21.82
CA GLU A 461 55.61 -0.48 21.58
C GLU A 461 55.74 -0.15 20.09
N ASN A 462 55.73 -1.16 19.22
CA ASN A 462 55.84 -0.98 17.77
C ASN A 462 54.70 -0.16 17.18
N VAL A 463 53.48 -0.31 17.71
CA VAL A 463 52.29 0.43 17.25
C VAL A 463 52.23 1.81 17.90
N MET A 464 52.65 1.92 19.16
CA MET A 464 52.77 3.21 19.85
C MET A 464 53.76 4.14 19.14
N ASN A 465 54.84 3.61 18.57
CA ASN A 465 55.81 4.37 17.76
C ASN A 465 55.20 5.03 16.51
N ILE A 466 54.02 4.62 16.05
CA ILE A 466 53.29 5.27 14.95
C ILE A 466 52.47 6.47 15.46
N GLY A 467 52.05 6.46 16.72
CA GLY A 467 51.29 7.53 17.36
C GLY A 467 52.17 8.68 17.89
N SER A 468 51.61 9.53 18.75
CA SER A 468 52.34 10.57 19.49
C SER A 468 52.68 10.09 20.88
N SER A 469 53.83 10.51 21.42
CA SER A 469 54.12 10.42 22.87
C SER A 469 53.06 11.12 23.75
N ASP A 470 52.38 12.12 23.19
CA ASP A 470 51.52 13.05 23.93
C ASP A 470 50.03 12.64 23.94
N GLU A 471 49.67 11.54 23.26
CA GLU A 471 48.29 11.07 23.18
C GLU A 471 48.07 9.84 24.08
N PRO A 472 46.95 9.76 24.81
CA PRO A 472 46.63 8.59 25.62
C PRO A 472 46.30 7.38 24.73
N TYR A 473 46.67 6.20 25.22
CA TYR A 473 46.35 4.91 24.60
C TYR A 473 45.39 4.13 25.49
N GLU A 474 44.35 3.56 24.88
CA GLU A 474 43.44 2.62 25.52
C GLU A 474 43.54 1.25 24.85
N LEU A 475 43.82 0.23 25.63
CA LEU A 475 43.78 -1.17 25.18
C LEU A 475 42.44 -1.78 25.55
N TYR A 476 41.67 -2.17 24.53
CA TYR A 476 40.39 -2.85 24.64
C TYR A 476 40.57 -4.35 24.47
N PHE A 477 40.27 -5.09 25.54
CA PHE A 477 39.98 -6.51 25.43
C PHE A 477 38.53 -6.69 24.97
N VAL A 478 38.37 -7.12 23.72
CA VAL A 478 37.04 -7.38 23.17
C VAL A 478 36.71 -8.84 23.43
N VAL A 479 35.66 -9.05 24.21
CA VAL A 479 35.21 -10.37 24.67
C VAL A 479 33.78 -10.68 24.21
N PRO A 480 33.39 -11.95 24.10
CA PRO A 480 32.00 -12.35 23.92
C PRO A 480 31.12 -11.83 25.08
N PRO A 481 29.80 -11.67 24.87
CA PRO A 481 28.88 -11.15 25.89
C PRO A 481 28.77 -11.98 27.18
N GLU A 482 29.30 -13.20 27.17
CA GLU A 482 29.21 -14.20 28.23
C GLU A 482 30.41 -14.20 29.19
N ILE A 483 31.47 -13.44 28.88
CA ILE A 483 32.66 -13.20 29.72
C ILE A 483 32.54 -11.82 30.35
#